data_AF-A0A9W6FUK7-F1
#
_entry.id   AF-A0A9W6FUK7-F1
#
_cell.length_a   1.000
_cell.length_b   1.000
_cell.length_c   1.000
_cell.angle_alpha   90.00
_cell.angle_beta   90.00
_cell.angle_gamma   90.00
#
_symmetry.space_group_name_H-M   'P 1'
#
loop_
_entity.id
_entity.type
_entity.pdbx_description
1 polymer ?
#
loop_
_entity_poly.entity_id
_entity_poly.type
_entity_poly.pdbx_seq_one_letter_code
_entity_poly.pdbx_strand_id
1 'polypeptide(L)'
;MGIKSESKTTSATLIADLHRCHERIQNLKNCFQLAGLISSTLDLGQVLQSIMSTSRKILRAEACSLMLVDEATQELVFEVAQGPVANQLKGGFRLKKGEGIAGSVFDSGKALLIEDAYEDPRFHREFDLKTGYRTRSILCVPIKIMDRIIGVSQVINRIDGTPFDSEDEEILTLLCAHAAIAIENARMHRALLHKQQIESDLALATSIQRSFLPQNTPQLPGFHFLSHYRAAREVGGDFYDFIALDGERWGILIGDVSGKGIASALCMAKLTSDFRLHAIREKDPSRLMERINDLLCGRSRRGMFVTLLYMVLDPQECTLTCVNAGHIPPLLWNHEKNRYVFLDSMGGLPAGIIAGQRYPSDKIHLEPGDCLFLSTDGLMEAKNAQGERLGTERMEKAIRSGSSRADEVYLRVMGQLKEFVQETPPADDLTLVLLGVEESR
;
A
#
# COMPACT_ATOMS: atom_id res chain seq x y z
N MET A 1 72.12 -12.58 -43.65
CA MET A 1 70.88 -13.35 -43.87
C MET A 1 69.89 -13.22 -42.69
N GLY A 2 69.86 -12.10 -41.94
CA GLY A 2 69.06 -11.97 -40.70
C GLY A 2 67.90 -10.98 -40.71
N ILE A 3 67.83 -10.04 -41.66
CA ILE A 3 66.93 -8.87 -41.56
C ILE A 3 65.48 -9.16 -42.04
N LYS A 4 65.24 -10.28 -42.73
CA LYS A 4 63.88 -10.66 -43.20
C LYS A 4 63.02 -11.41 -42.17
N SER A 5 63.59 -11.85 -41.04
CA SER A 5 62.86 -12.66 -40.04
C SER A 5 62.16 -11.83 -38.95
N GLU A 6 62.76 -10.72 -38.51
CA GLU A 6 62.16 -9.84 -37.49
C GLU A 6 60.95 -9.05 -38.02
N SER A 7 61.02 -8.51 -39.24
CA SER A 7 59.92 -7.73 -39.85
C SER A 7 58.63 -8.54 -40.07
N LYS A 8 58.73 -9.84 -40.36
CA LYS A 8 57.56 -10.72 -40.49
C LYS A 8 56.91 -11.05 -39.15
N THR A 9 57.72 -11.15 -38.10
CA THR A 9 57.24 -11.50 -36.76
C THR A 9 56.48 -10.33 -36.15
N THR A 10 57.00 -9.10 -36.26
CA THR A 10 56.33 -7.88 -35.76
C THR A 10 55.03 -7.56 -36.50
N SER A 11 54.95 -7.87 -37.79
CA SER A 11 53.73 -7.65 -38.58
C SER A 11 52.62 -8.65 -38.24
N ALA A 12 52.98 -9.90 -37.90
CA ALA A 12 52.03 -10.92 -37.44
C ALA A 12 51.45 -10.60 -36.05
N THR A 13 52.27 -10.10 -35.12
CA THR A 13 51.79 -9.66 -33.79
C THR A 13 50.89 -8.44 -33.87
N LEU A 14 51.22 -7.45 -34.72
CA LEU A 14 50.35 -6.28 -34.92
C LEU A 14 49.00 -6.68 -35.51
N ILE A 15 48.95 -7.61 -36.46
CA ILE A 15 47.69 -8.09 -37.06
C ILE A 15 46.86 -8.86 -36.02
N ALA A 16 47.49 -9.69 -35.18
CA ALA A 16 46.81 -10.39 -34.10
C ALA A 16 46.25 -9.43 -33.04
N ASP A 17 47.01 -8.40 -32.65
CA ASP A 17 46.55 -7.36 -31.73
C ASP A 17 45.41 -6.51 -32.31
N LEU A 18 45.46 -6.23 -33.62
CA LEU A 18 44.42 -5.48 -34.33
C LEU A 18 43.13 -6.30 -34.49
N HIS A 19 43.24 -7.61 -34.73
CA HIS A 19 42.10 -8.54 -34.68
C HIS A 19 41.49 -8.62 -33.28
N ARG A 20 42.31 -8.76 -32.23
CA ARG A 20 41.85 -8.80 -30.83
C ARG A 20 41.17 -7.49 -30.40
N CYS A 21 41.68 -6.36 -30.87
CA CYS A 21 41.08 -5.05 -30.64
C CYS A 21 39.75 -4.91 -31.41
N HIS A 22 39.68 -5.39 -32.64
CA HIS A 22 38.46 -5.40 -33.44
C HIS A 22 37.37 -6.29 -32.83
N GLU A 23 37.72 -7.49 -32.34
CA GLU A 23 36.79 -8.35 -31.61
C GLU A 23 36.30 -7.72 -30.31
N ARG A 24 37.19 -7.07 -29.53
CA ARG A 24 36.79 -6.31 -28.33
C ARG A 24 35.82 -5.18 -28.64
N ILE A 25 36.06 -4.42 -29.71
CA ILE A 25 35.16 -3.34 -30.16
C ILE A 25 33.82 -3.92 -30.62
N GLN A 26 33.81 -5.07 -31.28
CA GLN A 26 32.60 -5.73 -31.73
C GLN A 26 31.80 -6.31 -30.55
N ASN A 27 32.48 -6.88 -29.55
CA ASN A 27 31.89 -7.34 -28.30
C ASN A 27 31.27 -6.16 -27.53
N LEU A 28 31.98 -5.02 -27.43
CA LEU A 28 31.46 -3.79 -26.83
C LEU A 28 30.22 -3.25 -27.58
N LYS A 29 30.21 -3.30 -28.91
CA LYS A 29 29.04 -2.91 -29.72
C LYS A 29 27.84 -3.83 -29.50
N ASN A 30 28.08 -5.13 -29.39
CA ASN A 30 27.03 -6.11 -29.08
C ASN A 30 26.48 -5.89 -27.66
N CYS A 31 27.34 -5.59 -26.68
CA CYS A 31 26.92 -5.17 -25.33
C CYS A 31 26.06 -3.90 -25.38
N PHE A 32 26.39 -2.95 -26.26
CA PHE A 32 25.62 -1.70 -26.41
C PHE A 32 24.25 -1.90 -27.10
N GLN A 33 24.16 -2.78 -28.10
CA GLN A 33 22.87 -3.12 -28.73
C GLN A 33 21.92 -3.85 -27.75
N LEU A 34 22.46 -4.67 -26.83
CA LEU A 34 21.68 -5.28 -25.76
C LEU A 34 21.14 -4.23 -24.77
N ALA A 35 21.91 -3.20 -24.44
CA ALA A 35 21.43 -2.09 -23.59
C ALA A 35 20.22 -1.36 -24.19
N GLY A 36 20.13 -1.25 -25.53
CA GLY A 36 18.97 -0.67 -26.22
C GLY A 36 17.70 -1.54 -26.20
N LEU A 37 17.86 -2.86 -26.10
CA LEU A 37 16.74 -3.81 -25.98
C LEU A 37 16.18 -3.87 -24.55
N ILE A 38 17.03 -3.64 -23.54
CA ILE A 38 16.62 -3.55 -22.12
C ILE A 38 15.62 -2.40 -21.87
N SER A 39 15.61 -1.38 -22.74
CA SER A 39 14.70 -0.23 -22.66
C SER A 39 13.34 -0.45 -23.37
N SER A 40 13.23 -1.42 -24.29
CA SER A 40 12.14 -1.43 -25.29
C SER A 40 11.22 -2.65 -25.30
N THR A 41 11.39 -3.63 -24.41
CA THR A 41 10.46 -4.78 -24.34
C THR A 41 9.94 -5.03 -22.93
N LEU A 42 8.60 -4.95 -22.80
CA LEU A 42 7.79 -5.27 -21.62
C LEU A 42 7.81 -6.77 -21.24
N ASP A 43 8.66 -7.58 -21.88
CA ASP A 43 8.73 -9.02 -21.71
C ASP A 43 10.15 -9.44 -21.27
N LEU A 44 10.32 -9.58 -19.95
CA LEU A 44 11.56 -10.07 -19.34
C LEU A 44 12.05 -11.36 -20.00
N GLY A 45 11.14 -12.26 -20.40
CA GLY A 45 11.49 -13.51 -21.05
C GLY A 45 12.19 -13.30 -22.39
N GLN A 46 11.72 -12.34 -23.20
CA GLN A 46 12.36 -12.01 -24.48
C GLN A 46 13.75 -11.39 -24.31
N VAL A 47 13.91 -10.53 -23.30
CA VAL A 47 15.21 -9.92 -22.97
C VAL A 47 16.20 -11.01 -22.55
N LEU A 48 15.81 -11.89 -21.63
CA LEU A 48 16.66 -12.99 -21.18
C LEU A 48 16.97 -13.98 -22.31
N GLN A 49 16.01 -14.30 -23.18
CA GLN A 49 16.26 -15.13 -24.36
C GLN A 49 17.30 -14.50 -25.31
N SER A 50 17.25 -13.19 -25.50
CA SER A 50 18.18 -12.45 -26.36
C SER A 50 19.59 -12.41 -25.76
N ILE A 51 19.71 -12.20 -24.44
CA ILE A 51 20.97 -12.26 -23.72
C ILE A 51 21.58 -13.67 -23.83
N MET A 52 20.79 -14.71 -23.60
CA MET A 52 21.27 -16.10 -23.66
C MET A 52 21.61 -16.55 -25.08
N SER A 53 20.89 -16.07 -26.11
CA SER A 53 21.21 -16.29 -27.51
C SER A 53 22.55 -15.66 -27.89
N THR A 54 22.78 -14.43 -27.42
CA THR A 54 24.06 -13.73 -27.60
C THR A 54 25.18 -14.46 -26.87
N SER A 55 24.97 -14.86 -25.61
CA SER A 55 25.93 -15.60 -24.79
C SER A 55 26.37 -16.89 -25.49
N ARG A 56 25.40 -17.69 -25.98
CA ARG A 56 25.68 -18.94 -26.70
C ARG A 56 26.51 -18.72 -27.97
N LYS A 57 26.24 -17.65 -28.71
CA LYS A 57 26.97 -17.31 -29.95
C LYS A 57 28.41 -16.86 -29.67
N ILE A 58 28.58 -15.93 -28.73
CA ILE A 58 29.89 -15.36 -28.38
C ILE A 58 30.80 -16.46 -27.81
N LEU A 59 30.28 -17.26 -26.89
CA LEU A 59 31.01 -18.35 -26.24
C LEU A 59 31.08 -19.63 -27.08
N ARG A 60 30.53 -19.60 -28.31
CA ARG A 60 30.50 -20.73 -29.26
C ARG A 60 30.03 -22.02 -28.60
N ALA A 61 28.93 -21.96 -27.85
CA ALA A 61 28.39 -23.08 -27.08
C ALA A 61 27.27 -23.83 -27.84
N GLU A 62 27.20 -25.15 -27.65
CA GLU A 62 26.12 -25.97 -28.22
C GLU A 62 24.78 -25.72 -27.54
N ALA A 63 24.77 -25.45 -26.24
CA ALA A 63 23.57 -25.17 -25.46
C ALA A 63 23.82 -24.13 -24.37
N CYS A 64 22.75 -23.48 -23.90
CA CYS A 64 22.78 -22.58 -22.76
C CYS A 64 21.45 -22.58 -22.00
N SER A 65 21.50 -22.22 -20.73
CA SER A 65 20.30 -22.07 -19.91
C SER A 65 20.47 -20.98 -18.86
N LEU A 66 19.37 -20.35 -18.49
CA LEU A 66 19.28 -19.41 -17.39
C LEU A 66 18.16 -19.86 -16.46
N MET A 67 18.50 -20.01 -15.18
CA MET A 67 17.57 -20.35 -14.11
C MET A 67 17.43 -19.18 -13.15
N LEU A 68 16.21 -18.88 -12.75
CA LEU A 68 15.91 -17.86 -11.74
C LEU A 68 15.56 -18.52 -10.41
N VAL A 69 15.88 -17.83 -9.32
CA VAL A 69 15.52 -18.29 -7.98
C VAL A 69 14.04 -17.99 -7.72
N ASP A 70 13.27 -19.02 -7.40
CA ASP A 70 11.95 -18.86 -6.80
C ASP A 70 12.12 -18.45 -5.33
N GLU A 71 11.69 -17.23 -4.99
CA GLU A 71 11.86 -16.69 -3.64
C GLU A 71 11.09 -17.51 -2.58
N ALA A 72 9.96 -18.13 -2.94
CA ALA A 72 9.10 -18.85 -2.01
C ALA A 72 9.65 -20.23 -1.65
N THR A 73 10.18 -20.98 -2.64
CA THR A 73 10.71 -22.33 -2.39
C THR A 73 12.23 -22.38 -2.24
N GLN A 74 12.94 -21.28 -2.55
CA GLN A 74 14.40 -21.22 -2.59
C GLN A 74 15.02 -22.25 -3.53
N GLU A 75 14.42 -22.43 -4.71
CA GLU A 75 14.87 -23.35 -5.76
C GLU A 75 15.11 -22.61 -7.08
N LEU A 76 16.05 -23.10 -7.87
CA LEU A 76 16.29 -22.65 -9.24
C LEU A 76 15.22 -23.23 -10.17
N VAL A 77 14.63 -22.37 -11.00
CA VAL A 77 13.64 -22.72 -12.02
C VAL A 77 14.14 -22.25 -13.37
N PHE A 78 14.04 -23.10 -14.40
CA PHE A 78 14.43 -22.73 -15.76
C PHE A 78 13.54 -21.62 -16.31
N GLU A 79 14.15 -20.49 -16.64
CA GLU A 79 13.51 -19.37 -17.33
C GLU A 79 13.85 -19.40 -18.83
N VAL A 80 15.10 -19.70 -19.16
CA VAL A 80 15.57 -19.85 -20.55
C VAL A 80 16.33 -21.15 -20.71
N ALA A 81 16.06 -21.85 -21.81
CA ALA A 81 16.87 -22.97 -22.29
C ALA A 81 16.99 -22.89 -23.82
N GLN A 82 18.20 -23.08 -24.34
CA GLN A 82 18.48 -23.10 -25.78
C GLN A 82 19.48 -24.21 -26.09
N GLY A 83 19.26 -24.95 -27.17
CA GLY A 83 20.10 -26.08 -27.54
C GLY A 83 19.27 -27.27 -28.03
N PRO A 84 19.92 -28.40 -28.38
CA PRO A 84 19.27 -29.55 -28.99
C PRO A 84 18.11 -30.14 -28.15
N VAL A 85 18.21 -30.04 -26.83
CA VAL A 85 17.25 -30.63 -25.88
C VAL A 85 16.44 -29.59 -25.08
N ALA A 86 16.48 -28.32 -25.49
CA ALA A 86 15.83 -27.21 -24.76
C ALA A 86 14.32 -27.41 -24.54
N ASN A 87 13.62 -28.01 -25.50
CA ASN A 87 12.18 -28.26 -25.40
C ASN A 87 11.82 -29.31 -24.33
N GLN A 88 12.77 -30.14 -23.91
CA GLN A 88 12.58 -31.16 -22.86
C GLN A 88 12.80 -30.58 -21.46
N LEU A 89 13.36 -29.37 -21.35
CA LEU A 89 13.64 -28.67 -20.09
C LEU A 89 12.50 -27.72 -19.67
N LYS A 90 11.59 -27.39 -20.60
CA LYS A 90 10.43 -26.55 -20.31
C LYS A 90 9.38 -27.34 -19.53
N GLY A 91 9.17 -26.98 -18.26
CA GLY A 91 7.94 -27.36 -17.53
C GLY A 91 8.06 -28.19 -16.25
N GLY A 92 9.19 -28.17 -15.50
CA GLY A 92 9.15 -28.76 -14.16
C GLY A 92 10.46 -29.03 -13.43
N PHE A 93 11.62 -28.83 -14.04
CA PHE A 93 12.89 -29.07 -13.35
C PHE A 93 13.21 -27.94 -12.37
N ARG A 94 13.32 -28.30 -11.09
CA ARG A 94 13.69 -27.41 -9.99
C ARG A 94 14.95 -27.96 -9.34
N LEU A 95 15.90 -27.10 -9.00
CA LEU A 95 17.14 -27.49 -8.34
C LEU A 95 17.29 -26.74 -7.03
N LYS A 96 17.56 -27.45 -5.95
CA LYS A 96 17.85 -26.85 -4.65
C LYS A 96 19.29 -26.32 -4.60
N LYS A 97 19.60 -25.53 -3.57
CA LYS A 97 20.98 -25.19 -3.23
C LYS A 97 21.81 -26.47 -3.04
N GLY A 98 23.01 -26.47 -3.61
CA GLY A 98 23.95 -27.60 -3.60
C GLY A 98 23.60 -28.74 -4.57
N GLU A 99 22.44 -28.70 -5.24
CA GLU A 99 21.99 -29.77 -6.13
C GLU A 99 22.53 -29.58 -7.55
N GLY A 100 23.32 -30.55 -8.02
CA GLY A 100 23.93 -30.46 -9.34
C GLY A 100 24.98 -29.34 -9.45
N ILE A 101 25.45 -29.07 -10.67
CA ILE A 101 26.37 -27.96 -10.95
C ILE A 101 25.67 -26.61 -10.69
N ALA A 102 24.43 -26.43 -11.15
CA ALA A 102 23.70 -25.17 -11.00
C ALA A 102 23.39 -24.84 -9.54
N GLY A 103 22.90 -25.83 -8.77
CA GLY A 103 22.63 -25.65 -7.35
C GLY A 103 23.89 -25.40 -6.54
N SER A 104 25.03 -25.98 -6.92
CA SER A 104 26.33 -25.69 -6.31
C SER A 104 26.78 -24.24 -6.51
N VAL A 105 26.54 -23.67 -7.71
CA VAL A 105 26.78 -22.24 -7.96
C VAL A 105 25.79 -21.35 -7.21
N PHE A 106 24.53 -21.78 -7.11
CA PHE A 106 23.52 -21.05 -6.33
C PHE A 106 23.82 -21.05 -4.83
N ASP A 107 24.43 -22.11 -4.30
CA ASP A 107 24.82 -22.19 -2.90
C ASP A 107 26.11 -21.40 -2.61
N SER A 108 27.16 -21.62 -3.41
CA SER A 108 28.47 -21.03 -3.18
C SER A 108 28.61 -19.58 -3.66
N GLY A 109 27.79 -19.17 -4.64
CA GLY A 109 27.94 -17.90 -5.35
C GLY A 109 29.24 -17.79 -6.14
N LYS A 110 29.91 -18.90 -6.45
CA LYS A 110 31.15 -18.90 -7.24
C LYS A 110 30.90 -19.56 -8.59
N ALA A 111 31.54 -19.04 -9.63
CA ALA A 111 31.51 -19.68 -10.93
C ALA A 111 32.19 -21.06 -10.90
N LEU A 112 31.78 -21.95 -11.78
CA LEU A 112 32.38 -23.27 -11.96
C LEU A 112 32.69 -23.50 -13.44
N LEU A 113 33.95 -23.83 -13.73
CA LEU A 113 34.45 -24.27 -15.03
C LEU A 113 34.70 -25.77 -14.94
N ILE A 114 33.93 -26.55 -15.68
CA ILE A 114 33.98 -28.00 -15.68
C ILE A 114 34.52 -28.45 -17.03
N GLU A 115 35.71 -29.04 -17.03
CA GLU A 115 36.38 -29.54 -18.24
C GLU A 115 35.75 -30.85 -18.75
N ASP A 116 35.48 -31.79 -17.83
CA ASP A 116 34.73 -33.02 -18.09
C ASP A 116 33.61 -33.19 -17.07
N ALA A 117 32.37 -33.05 -17.54
CA ALA A 117 31.18 -33.20 -16.72
C ALA A 117 31.06 -34.60 -16.10
N TYR A 118 31.52 -35.66 -16.76
CA TYR A 118 31.40 -37.01 -16.21
C TYR A 118 32.39 -37.28 -15.08
N GLU A 119 33.49 -36.54 -15.01
CA GLU A 119 34.46 -36.65 -13.91
C GLU A 119 34.08 -35.78 -12.70
N ASP A 120 33.15 -34.83 -12.84
CA ASP A 120 32.68 -34.01 -11.73
C ASP A 120 31.60 -34.75 -10.89
N PRO A 121 31.83 -34.96 -9.57
CA PRO A 121 30.88 -35.70 -8.72
C PRO A 121 29.53 -35.00 -8.55
N ARG A 122 29.45 -33.69 -8.83
CA ARG A 122 28.20 -32.91 -8.76
C ARG A 122 27.38 -33.02 -10.04
N PHE A 123 27.90 -33.65 -11.11
CA PHE A 123 27.16 -33.77 -12.36
C PHE A 123 26.14 -34.91 -12.33
N HIS A 124 24.87 -34.57 -12.57
CA HIS A 124 23.76 -35.54 -12.59
C HIS A 124 23.58 -36.14 -13.99
N ARG A 125 24.20 -37.31 -14.23
CA ARG A 125 24.20 -38.01 -15.53
C ARG A 125 22.81 -38.47 -16.01
N GLU A 126 21.83 -38.55 -15.11
CA GLU A 126 20.47 -38.98 -15.46
C GLU A 126 19.82 -38.12 -16.55
N PHE A 127 20.17 -36.84 -16.62
CA PHE A 127 19.67 -35.92 -17.64
C PHE A 127 20.18 -36.28 -19.03
N ASP A 128 21.48 -36.53 -19.17
CA ASP A 128 22.08 -36.99 -20.43
C ASP A 128 21.46 -38.32 -20.88
N LEU A 129 21.27 -39.27 -19.95
CA LEU A 129 20.68 -40.58 -20.24
C LEU A 129 19.24 -40.47 -20.75
N LYS A 130 18.44 -39.56 -20.19
CA LYS A 130 17.04 -39.35 -20.59
C LYS A 130 16.90 -38.60 -21.91
N THR A 131 17.79 -37.64 -22.16
CA THR A 131 17.67 -36.73 -23.31
C THR A 131 18.49 -37.17 -24.53
N GLY A 132 19.45 -38.07 -24.34
CA GLY A 132 20.41 -38.50 -25.36
C GLY A 132 21.48 -37.45 -25.69
N TYR A 133 21.48 -36.31 -25.00
CA TYR A 133 22.50 -35.28 -25.13
C TYR A 133 23.72 -35.65 -24.29
N ARG A 134 24.93 -35.47 -24.83
CA ARG A 134 26.19 -35.71 -24.10
C ARG A 134 26.77 -34.38 -23.64
N THR A 135 26.73 -34.15 -22.33
CA THR A 135 27.40 -33.03 -21.68
C THR A 135 28.89 -33.36 -21.52
N ARG A 136 29.76 -32.54 -22.11
CA ARG A 136 31.22 -32.66 -22.09
C ARG A 136 31.81 -31.61 -21.15
N SER A 137 31.59 -30.33 -21.43
CA SER A 137 32.11 -29.23 -20.62
C SER A 137 30.99 -28.25 -20.24
N ILE A 138 31.12 -27.63 -19.06
CA ILE A 138 30.12 -26.70 -18.51
C ILE A 138 30.84 -25.47 -17.97
N LEU A 139 30.39 -24.28 -18.36
CA LEU A 139 30.69 -23.04 -17.64
C LEU A 139 29.38 -22.58 -16.99
N CYS A 140 29.42 -22.44 -15.66
CA CYS A 140 28.26 -22.08 -14.84
C CYS A 140 28.60 -20.86 -13.99
N VAL A 141 27.84 -19.78 -14.12
CA VAL A 141 28.06 -18.52 -13.38
C VAL A 141 26.81 -18.09 -12.61
N PRO A 142 26.97 -17.45 -11.44
CA PRO A 142 25.85 -16.90 -10.70
C PRO A 142 25.37 -15.58 -11.34
N ILE A 143 24.06 -15.35 -11.31
CA ILE A 143 23.46 -14.05 -11.62
C ILE A 143 23.22 -13.35 -10.29
N LYS A 144 23.91 -12.22 -10.08
CA LYS A 144 23.92 -11.51 -8.79
C LYS A 144 23.43 -10.07 -8.92
N ILE A 145 22.77 -9.60 -7.86
CA ILE A 145 22.52 -8.18 -7.59
C ILE A 145 23.12 -7.89 -6.23
N MET A 146 24.17 -7.06 -6.19
CA MET A 146 25.00 -6.88 -5.00
C MET A 146 25.44 -8.26 -4.47
N ASP A 147 25.14 -8.61 -3.21
CA ASP A 147 25.49 -9.89 -2.61
C ASP A 147 24.42 -10.98 -2.79
N ARG A 148 23.29 -10.66 -3.41
CA ARG A 148 22.17 -11.59 -3.56
C ARG A 148 22.24 -12.32 -4.90
N ILE A 149 22.24 -13.66 -4.85
CA ILE A 149 22.11 -14.52 -6.04
C ILE A 149 20.62 -14.60 -6.40
N ILE A 150 20.28 -14.18 -7.61
CA ILE A 150 18.91 -14.15 -8.14
C ILE A 150 18.69 -15.19 -9.25
N GLY A 151 19.77 -15.85 -9.68
CA GLY A 151 19.72 -16.90 -10.69
C GLY A 151 21.09 -17.49 -10.97
N VAL A 152 21.13 -18.41 -11.92
CA VAL A 152 22.34 -19.08 -12.40
C VAL A 152 22.24 -19.21 -13.92
N SER A 153 23.35 -18.96 -14.61
CA SER A 153 23.47 -19.12 -16.05
C SER A 153 24.50 -20.18 -16.39
N GLN A 154 24.22 -20.97 -17.42
CA GLN A 154 25.10 -22.03 -17.90
C GLN A 154 25.25 -21.96 -19.41
N VAL A 155 26.46 -22.23 -19.88
CA VAL A 155 26.75 -22.63 -21.26
C VAL A 155 27.40 -24.00 -21.26
N ILE A 156 27.04 -24.82 -22.25
CA ILE A 156 27.38 -26.23 -22.31
C ILE A 156 28.00 -26.54 -23.67
N ASN A 157 29.10 -27.30 -23.61
CA ASN A 157 29.88 -27.79 -24.74
C ASN A 157 30.33 -26.69 -25.71
N ARG A 158 31.62 -26.34 -25.66
CA ARG A 158 32.20 -25.52 -26.72
C ARG A 158 32.20 -26.28 -28.06
N ILE A 159 31.85 -25.59 -29.14
CA ILE A 159 31.66 -26.19 -30.48
C ILE A 159 32.97 -26.75 -31.06
N ASP A 160 34.11 -26.16 -30.72
CA ASP A 160 35.43 -26.66 -31.15
C ASP A 160 35.96 -27.83 -30.30
N GLY A 161 35.20 -28.24 -29.27
CA GLY A 161 35.49 -29.42 -28.45
C GLY A 161 36.43 -29.17 -27.28
N THR A 162 36.94 -27.95 -27.10
CA THR A 162 37.79 -27.62 -25.93
C THR A 162 36.93 -27.23 -24.71
N PRO A 163 37.46 -27.33 -23.48
CA PRO A 163 36.85 -26.71 -22.31
C PRO A 163 36.72 -25.19 -22.45
N PHE A 164 35.83 -24.59 -21.64
CA PHE A 164 35.77 -23.14 -21.45
C PHE A 164 36.92 -22.68 -20.54
N ASP A 165 37.38 -21.45 -20.72
CA ASP A 165 38.46 -20.86 -19.93
C ASP A 165 38.01 -19.65 -19.09
N SER A 166 38.94 -18.98 -18.41
CA SER A 166 38.65 -17.82 -17.57
C SER A 166 38.15 -16.61 -18.37
N GLU A 167 38.55 -16.45 -19.63
CA GLU A 167 38.06 -15.36 -20.48
C GLU A 167 36.59 -15.62 -20.84
N ASP A 168 36.23 -16.87 -21.12
CA ASP A 168 34.83 -17.30 -21.29
C ASP A 168 33.99 -17.02 -20.02
N GLU A 169 34.53 -17.27 -18.82
CA GLU A 169 33.88 -16.93 -17.54
C GLU A 169 33.59 -15.43 -17.39
N GLU A 170 34.59 -14.59 -17.66
CA GLU A 170 34.46 -13.13 -17.59
C GLU A 170 33.38 -12.62 -18.53
N ILE A 171 33.34 -13.12 -19.77
CA ILE A 171 32.33 -12.78 -20.77
C ILE A 171 30.94 -13.19 -20.31
N LEU A 172 30.75 -14.43 -19.84
CA LEU A 172 29.44 -14.90 -19.38
C LEU A 172 28.98 -14.12 -18.14
N THR A 173 29.90 -13.82 -17.23
CA THR A 173 29.62 -13.02 -16.03
C THR A 173 29.14 -11.61 -16.40
N LEU A 174 29.78 -10.96 -17.38
CA LEU A 174 29.35 -9.65 -17.88
C LEU A 174 27.95 -9.70 -18.50
N LEU A 175 27.65 -10.71 -19.31
CA LEU A 175 26.32 -10.91 -19.90
C LEU A 175 25.26 -11.20 -18.82
N CYS A 176 25.64 -11.93 -17.77
CA CYS A 176 24.79 -12.16 -16.61
C CYS A 176 24.54 -10.90 -15.79
N ALA A 177 25.48 -9.95 -15.73
CA ALA A 177 25.23 -8.65 -15.11
C ALA A 177 24.12 -7.87 -15.86
N HIS A 178 24.08 -7.95 -17.19
CA HIS A 178 22.97 -7.39 -17.98
C HIS A 178 21.64 -8.10 -17.72
N ALA A 179 21.66 -9.43 -17.59
CA ALA A 179 20.47 -10.19 -17.20
C ALA A 179 19.97 -9.76 -15.81
N ALA A 180 20.89 -9.58 -14.85
CA ALA A 180 20.55 -9.13 -13.50
C ALA A 180 19.85 -7.77 -13.49
N ILE A 181 20.35 -6.80 -14.26
CA ILE A 181 19.73 -5.47 -14.41
C ILE A 181 18.32 -5.59 -15.00
N ALA A 182 18.14 -6.39 -16.06
CA ALA A 182 16.84 -6.58 -16.69
C ALA A 182 15.82 -7.22 -15.73
N ILE A 183 16.25 -8.22 -14.96
CA ILE A 183 15.42 -8.89 -13.93
C ILE A 183 15.00 -7.89 -12.86
N GLU A 184 15.93 -7.07 -12.36
CA GLU A 184 15.63 -6.09 -11.32
C GLU A 184 14.67 -5.00 -11.82
N ASN A 185 14.88 -4.49 -13.02
CA ASN A 185 13.99 -3.51 -13.64
C ASN A 185 12.57 -4.05 -13.80
N ALA A 186 12.43 -5.30 -14.27
CA ALA A 186 11.13 -5.95 -14.38
C ALA A 186 10.45 -6.14 -13.02
N ARG A 187 11.22 -6.48 -11.98
CA ARG A 187 10.71 -6.62 -10.61
C ARG A 187 10.23 -5.28 -10.05
N MET A 188 11.05 -4.23 -10.17
CA MET A 188 10.70 -2.88 -9.72
C MET A 188 9.47 -2.34 -10.45
N HIS A 189 9.38 -2.54 -11.76
CA HIS A 189 8.23 -2.13 -12.56
C HIS A 189 6.93 -2.83 -12.11
N ARG A 190 6.97 -4.15 -11.86
CA ARG A 190 5.80 -4.87 -11.33
C ARG A 190 5.39 -4.36 -9.95
N ALA A 191 6.35 -4.09 -9.06
CA ALA A 191 6.06 -3.53 -7.74
C ALA A 191 5.43 -2.13 -7.84
N LEU A 192 5.89 -1.29 -8.77
CA LEU A 192 5.32 0.02 -9.04
C LEU A 192 3.86 -0.08 -9.54
N LEU A 193 3.61 -0.95 -10.53
CA LEU A 193 2.24 -1.17 -11.04
C LEU A 193 1.31 -1.69 -9.94
N HIS A 194 1.77 -2.64 -9.12
CA HIS A 194 0.99 -3.15 -8.00
C HIS A 194 0.66 -2.03 -6.99
N LYS A 195 1.65 -1.19 -6.64
CA LYS A 195 1.45 -0.05 -5.76
C LYS A 195 0.42 0.94 -6.34
N GLN A 196 0.53 1.28 -7.63
CA GLN A 196 -0.42 2.17 -8.31
C GLN A 196 -1.84 1.59 -8.31
N GLN A 197 -1.99 0.28 -8.49
CA GLN A 197 -3.29 -0.39 -8.40
C GLN A 197 -3.89 -0.24 -6.99
N ILE A 198 -3.11 -0.51 -5.93
CA ILE A 198 -3.57 -0.34 -4.55
C ILE A 198 -3.97 1.10 -4.27
N GLU A 199 -3.17 2.08 -4.70
CA GLU A 199 -3.47 3.50 -4.52
C GLU A 199 -4.76 3.91 -5.24
N SER A 200 -4.99 3.41 -6.46
CA SER A 200 -6.22 3.62 -7.22
C SER A 200 -7.44 3.01 -6.53
N ASP A 201 -7.33 1.77 -6.07
CA ASP A 201 -8.42 1.08 -5.37
C ASP A 201 -8.78 1.77 -4.05
N LEU A 202 -7.76 2.26 -3.33
CA LEU A 202 -7.94 3.02 -2.09
C LEU A 202 -8.57 4.38 -2.35
N ALA A 203 -8.14 5.10 -3.39
CA ALA A 203 -8.77 6.37 -3.79
C ALA A 203 -10.26 6.18 -4.14
N LEU A 204 -10.61 5.10 -4.84
CA LEU A 204 -11.99 4.73 -5.10
C LEU A 204 -12.75 4.45 -3.79
N ALA A 205 -12.18 3.66 -2.89
CA ALA A 205 -12.78 3.37 -1.58
C ALA A 205 -13.02 4.65 -0.75
N THR A 206 -12.07 5.58 -0.75
CA THR A 206 -12.22 6.90 -0.11
C THR A 206 -13.37 7.70 -0.72
N SER A 207 -13.50 7.70 -2.06
CA SER A 207 -14.58 8.43 -2.72
C SER A 207 -15.96 7.84 -2.39
N ILE A 208 -16.06 6.50 -2.36
CA ILE A 208 -17.27 5.78 -1.97
C ILE A 208 -17.60 6.07 -0.51
N GLN A 209 -16.64 5.97 0.40
CA GLN A 209 -16.85 6.29 1.82
C GLN A 209 -17.38 7.73 1.98
N ARG A 210 -16.75 8.71 1.34
CA ARG A 210 -17.17 10.11 1.41
C ARG A 210 -18.59 10.31 0.90
N SER A 211 -19.07 9.49 -0.04
CA SER A 211 -20.45 9.56 -0.54
C SER A 211 -21.51 9.15 0.51
N PHE A 212 -21.13 8.42 1.56
CA PHE A 212 -22.01 8.10 2.69
C PHE A 212 -22.14 9.25 3.69
N LEU A 213 -21.22 10.23 3.66
CA LEU A 213 -21.30 11.42 4.50
C LEU A 213 -22.18 12.50 3.82
N PRO A 214 -22.86 13.34 4.61
CA PRO A 214 -23.62 14.47 4.07
C PRO A 214 -22.77 15.36 3.18
N GLN A 215 -23.28 15.66 1.98
CA GLN A 215 -22.64 16.61 1.06
C GLN A 215 -23.09 18.06 1.31
N ASN A 216 -24.24 18.24 1.96
CA ASN A 216 -24.83 19.53 2.28
C ASN A 216 -25.33 19.51 3.72
N THR A 217 -25.34 20.68 4.34
CA THR A 217 -25.96 20.89 5.64
C THR A 217 -27.44 21.26 5.49
N PRO A 218 -28.28 20.98 6.51
CA PRO A 218 -29.69 21.38 6.49
C PRO A 218 -29.84 22.90 6.31
N GLN A 219 -30.84 23.30 5.53
CA GLN A 219 -31.21 24.71 5.33
C GLN A 219 -32.50 24.97 6.11
N LEU A 220 -32.37 25.48 7.34
CA LEU A 220 -33.49 25.72 8.26
C LEU A 220 -33.49 27.18 8.69
N PRO A 221 -34.61 27.92 8.55
CA PRO A 221 -34.70 29.28 9.07
C PRO A 221 -34.40 29.32 10.57
N GLY A 222 -33.53 30.25 10.99
CA GLY A 222 -33.14 30.41 12.40
C GLY A 222 -32.08 29.42 12.90
N PHE A 223 -31.63 28.47 12.06
CA PHE A 223 -30.59 27.51 12.44
C PHE A 223 -29.48 27.47 11.38
N HIS A 224 -28.24 27.53 11.85
CA HIS A 224 -27.06 27.49 10.99
C HIS A 224 -26.20 26.27 11.31
N PHE A 225 -26.02 25.40 10.33
CA PHE A 225 -25.27 24.16 10.44
C PHE A 225 -23.91 24.26 9.74
N LEU A 226 -22.86 23.81 10.42
CA LEU A 226 -21.55 23.59 9.83
C LEU A 226 -21.05 22.19 10.16
N SER A 227 -20.27 21.63 9.25
CA SER A 227 -19.64 20.34 9.44
C SER A 227 -18.24 20.33 8.84
N HIS A 228 -17.37 19.55 9.45
CA HIS A 228 -16.01 19.32 8.98
C HIS A 228 -15.62 17.88 9.25
N TYR A 229 -15.08 17.21 8.25
CA TYR A 229 -14.57 15.85 8.36
C TYR A 229 -13.21 15.74 7.70
N ARG A 230 -12.28 15.12 8.41
CA ARG A 230 -10.93 14.83 7.93
C ARG A 230 -10.48 13.50 8.52
N ALA A 231 -10.35 12.49 7.66
CA ALA A 231 -9.75 11.22 8.05
C ALA A 231 -8.25 11.39 8.39
N ALA A 232 -7.76 10.59 9.34
CA ALA A 232 -6.34 10.50 9.66
C ALA A 232 -5.54 9.75 8.58
N ARG A 233 -6.21 8.82 7.91
CA ARG A 233 -5.68 8.02 6.79
C ARG A 233 -6.55 8.25 5.56
N GLU A 234 -6.39 7.40 4.55
CA GLU A 234 -7.18 7.49 3.32
C GLU A 234 -8.68 7.24 3.58
N VAL A 235 -9.01 6.44 4.59
CA VAL A 235 -10.38 6.18 5.07
C VAL A 235 -10.43 6.19 6.60
N GLY A 236 -11.57 6.62 7.18
CA GLY A 236 -11.76 6.81 8.62
C GLY A 236 -12.92 6.01 9.24
N GLY A 237 -12.93 5.82 10.56
CA GLY A 237 -14.05 5.24 11.31
C GLY A 237 -15.12 6.26 11.72
N ASP A 238 -14.73 7.53 11.80
CA ASP A 238 -15.57 8.67 12.12
C ASP A 238 -16.68 8.95 11.10
N PHE A 239 -17.82 9.43 11.59
CA PHE A 239 -18.91 9.89 10.73
C PHE A 239 -19.87 10.84 11.42
N TYR A 240 -20.67 11.51 10.59
CA TYR A 240 -21.82 12.29 11.00
C TYR A 240 -22.92 12.17 9.95
N ASP A 241 -24.17 12.45 10.33
CA ASP A 241 -25.29 12.52 9.39
C ASP A 241 -26.33 13.57 9.81
N PHE A 242 -27.02 14.13 8.82
CA PHE A 242 -28.21 14.95 8.96
C PHE A 242 -29.39 14.26 8.29
N ILE A 243 -30.38 13.87 9.09
CA ILE A 243 -31.49 13.02 8.69
C ILE A 243 -32.77 13.84 8.77
N ALA A 244 -33.41 14.11 7.64
CA ALA A 244 -34.74 14.73 7.64
C ALA A 244 -35.76 13.72 8.20
N LEU A 245 -36.55 14.15 9.19
CA LEU A 245 -37.58 13.36 9.85
C LEU A 245 -38.97 13.94 9.57
N ASP A 246 -40.02 13.23 9.99
CA ASP A 246 -41.39 13.72 9.92
C ASP A 246 -41.57 15.02 10.72
N GLY A 247 -42.36 15.95 10.17
CA GLY A 247 -42.76 17.19 10.82
C GLY A 247 -41.68 18.27 10.84
N GLU A 248 -40.86 18.36 9.78
CA GLU A 248 -39.73 19.32 9.66
C GLU A 248 -38.64 19.17 10.74
N ARG A 249 -38.68 18.08 11.51
CA ARG A 249 -37.66 17.73 12.50
C ARG A 249 -36.42 17.16 11.82
N TRP A 250 -35.27 17.31 12.48
CA TRP A 250 -33.98 16.85 11.95
C TRP A 250 -33.23 16.00 12.96
N GLY A 251 -32.80 14.82 12.54
CA GLY A 251 -31.84 14.00 13.25
C GLY A 251 -30.41 14.46 12.96
N ILE A 252 -29.61 14.64 14.00
CA ILE A 252 -28.19 14.95 13.95
C ILE A 252 -27.47 13.77 14.58
N LEU A 253 -26.63 13.09 13.80
CA LEU A 253 -25.87 11.92 14.22
C LEU A 253 -24.38 12.26 14.15
N ILE A 254 -23.62 11.84 15.16
CA ILE A 254 -22.16 11.79 15.11
C ILE A 254 -21.70 10.50 15.80
N GLY A 255 -20.63 9.91 15.30
CA GLY A 255 -20.07 8.71 15.90
C GLY A 255 -18.68 8.37 15.43
N ASP A 256 -18.07 7.47 16.18
CA ASP A 256 -16.73 6.93 15.92
C ASP A 256 -16.74 5.41 16.12
N VAL A 257 -16.27 4.71 15.08
CA VAL A 257 -16.14 3.24 15.07
C VAL A 257 -14.77 2.85 15.61
N SER A 258 -14.75 2.04 16.67
CA SER A 258 -13.51 1.51 17.25
C SER A 258 -12.62 0.82 16.20
N GLY A 259 -11.35 1.19 16.16
CA GLY A 259 -10.38 0.67 15.18
C GLY A 259 -9.96 1.73 14.18
N LYS A 260 -9.15 1.36 13.17
CA LYS A 260 -8.64 2.31 12.16
C LYS A 260 -8.57 1.66 10.78
N GLY A 261 -8.66 2.50 9.73
CA GLY A 261 -8.50 2.09 8.34
C GLY A 261 -9.75 1.44 7.74
N ILE A 262 -9.56 0.51 6.80
CA ILE A 262 -10.64 0.01 5.93
C ILE A 262 -11.76 -0.69 6.71
N ALA A 263 -11.43 -1.41 7.79
CA ALA A 263 -12.42 -2.15 8.56
C ALA A 263 -13.41 -1.23 9.29
N SER A 264 -12.93 -0.18 9.95
CA SER A 264 -13.80 0.80 10.62
C SER A 264 -14.59 1.61 9.60
N ALA A 265 -13.97 1.98 8.48
CA ALA A 265 -14.62 2.68 7.36
C ALA A 265 -15.81 1.92 6.75
N LEU A 266 -15.67 0.61 6.53
CA LEU A 266 -16.77 -0.23 6.02
C LEU A 266 -17.89 -0.38 7.05
N CYS A 267 -17.55 -0.49 8.34
CA CYS A 267 -18.56 -0.53 9.40
C CYS A 267 -19.32 0.80 9.49
N MET A 268 -18.60 1.92 9.40
CA MET A 268 -19.15 3.26 9.34
C MET A 268 -20.16 3.40 8.19
N ALA A 269 -19.77 3.05 6.96
CA ALA A 269 -20.63 3.17 5.77
C ALA A 269 -21.93 2.34 5.88
N LYS A 270 -21.83 1.15 6.47
CA LYS A 270 -23.00 0.31 6.75
C LYS A 270 -23.88 0.92 7.83
N LEU A 271 -23.29 1.37 8.92
CA LEU A 271 -24.01 1.92 10.07
C LEU A 271 -24.75 3.20 9.71
N THR A 272 -24.15 4.13 8.96
CA THR A 272 -24.83 5.34 8.49
C THR A 272 -26.10 5.00 7.70
N SER A 273 -26.01 4.02 6.79
CA SER A 273 -27.16 3.55 6.00
C SER A 273 -28.25 2.90 6.87
N ASP A 274 -27.87 1.98 7.77
CA ASP A 274 -28.81 1.30 8.68
C ASP A 274 -29.47 2.32 9.64
N PHE A 275 -28.68 3.24 10.21
CA PHE A 275 -29.16 4.25 11.14
C PHE A 275 -30.20 5.16 10.49
N ARG A 276 -29.91 5.67 9.28
CA ARG A 276 -30.83 6.53 8.54
C ARG A 276 -32.18 5.85 8.27
N LEU A 277 -32.16 4.58 7.86
CA LEU A 277 -33.37 3.80 7.62
C LEU A 277 -34.23 3.63 8.88
N HIS A 278 -33.58 3.38 10.03
CA HIS A 278 -34.29 3.22 11.30
C HIS A 278 -34.78 4.55 11.88
N ALA A 279 -34.01 5.62 11.74
CA ALA A 279 -34.34 6.96 12.25
C ALA A 279 -35.62 7.52 11.61
N ILE A 280 -35.85 7.26 10.32
CA ILE A 280 -37.07 7.70 9.63
C ILE A 280 -38.33 7.00 10.18
N ARG A 281 -38.19 5.81 10.79
CA ARG A 281 -39.34 4.99 11.24
C ARG A 281 -39.58 5.07 12.75
N GLU A 282 -38.53 5.13 13.54
CA GLU A 282 -38.60 5.17 14.99
C GLU A 282 -38.56 6.61 15.49
N LYS A 283 -39.63 7.06 16.15
CA LYS A 283 -39.79 8.45 16.58
C LYS A 283 -39.14 8.73 17.93
N ASP A 284 -38.91 7.69 18.73
CA ASP A 284 -38.27 7.79 20.04
C ASP A 284 -36.76 7.57 19.89
N PRO A 285 -35.92 8.61 20.11
CA PRO A 285 -34.47 8.50 19.99
C PRO A 285 -33.85 7.42 20.89
N SER A 286 -34.43 7.18 22.07
CA SER A 286 -33.94 6.18 23.01
C SER A 286 -34.10 4.78 22.43
N ARG A 287 -35.31 4.46 21.96
CA ARG A 287 -35.63 3.16 21.33
C ARG A 287 -34.86 2.94 20.03
N LEU A 288 -34.63 4.01 19.26
CA LEU A 288 -33.79 3.94 18.08
C LEU A 288 -32.36 3.50 18.44
N MET A 289 -31.76 4.15 19.44
CA MET A 289 -30.41 3.82 19.89
C MET A 289 -30.31 2.38 20.42
N GLU A 290 -31.29 1.93 21.22
CA GLU A 290 -31.38 0.54 21.70
C GLU A 290 -31.39 -0.47 20.54
N ARG A 291 -32.21 -0.20 19.50
CA ARG A 291 -32.29 -1.07 18.32
C ARG A 291 -30.99 -1.10 17.53
N ILE A 292 -30.34 0.06 17.36
CA ILE A 292 -29.05 0.14 16.67
C ILE A 292 -27.97 -0.61 17.45
N ASN A 293 -27.94 -0.47 18.77
CA ASN A 293 -27.05 -1.24 19.64
C ASN A 293 -27.23 -2.75 19.47
N ASP A 294 -28.48 -3.24 19.46
CA ASP A 294 -28.75 -4.67 19.31
C ASP A 294 -28.37 -5.19 17.91
N LEU A 295 -28.61 -4.39 16.88
CA LEU A 295 -28.16 -4.70 15.52
C LEU A 295 -26.63 -4.81 15.44
N LEU A 296 -25.91 -3.90 16.09
CA LEU A 296 -24.46 -3.96 16.18
C LEU A 296 -24.01 -5.20 16.96
N CYS A 297 -24.59 -5.48 18.13
CA CYS A 297 -24.26 -6.66 18.94
C CYS A 297 -24.44 -7.98 18.16
N GLY A 298 -25.53 -8.11 17.38
CA GLY A 298 -25.81 -9.31 16.59
C GLY A 298 -24.93 -9.49 15.35
N ARG A 299 -24.24 -8.43 14.92
CA ARG A 299 -23.48 -8.39 13.65
C ARG A 299 -21.97 -8.18 13.85
N SER A 300 -21.55 -7.69 15.01
CA SER A 300 -20.15 -7.36 15.29
C SER A 300 -19.27 -8.60 15.31
N ARG A 301 -18.17 -8.56 14.55
CA ARG A 301 -17.03 -9.47 14.76
C ARG A 301 -16.34 -9.07 16.08
N ARG A 302 -15.84 -10.07 16.83
CA ARG A 302 -15.19 -9.96 18.16
C ARG A 302 -14.65 -8.56 18.50
N GLY A 303 -15.37 -7.81 19.33
CA GLY A 303 -14.86 -6.62 20.04
C GLY A 303 -14.98 -5.27 19.33
N MET A 304 -15.60 -5.16 18.14
CA MET A 304 -15.88 -3.85 17.54
C MET A 304 -17.12 -3.20 18.18
N PHE A 305 -16.97 -1.96 18.62
CA PHE A 305 -18.03 -1.11 19.16
C PHE A 305 -18.00 0.26 18.50
N VAL A 306 -19.07 1.03 18.68
CA VAL A 306 -19.21 2.36 18.09
C VAL A 306 -19.68 3.33 19.17
N THR A 307 -19.01 4.46 19.31
CA THR A 307 -19.53 5.56 20.11
C THR A 307 -20.52 6.35 19.25
N LEU A 308 -21.70 6.62 19.77
CA LEU A 308 -22.76 7.31 19.03
C LEU A 308 -23.39 8.41 19.87
N LEU A 309 -23.64 9.55 19.25
CA LEU A 309 -24.49 10.61 19.79
C LEU A 309 -25.53 10.95 18.73
N TYR A 310 -26.80 10.83 19.11
CA TYR A 310 -27.93 11.14 18.26
C TYR A 310 -28.81 12.17 18.92
N MET A 311 -29.20 13.19 18.15
CA MET A 311 -30.03 14.27 18.62
C MET A 311 -31.15 14.54 17.62
N VAL A 312 -32.35 14.86 18.12
CA VAL A 312 -33.48 15.27 17.30
C VAL A 312 -33.78 16.73 17.59
N LEU A 313 -33.58 17.58 16.59
CA LEU A 313 -33.97 18.98 16.58
C LEU A 313 -35.42 19.10 16.14
N ASP A 314 -36.22 19.77 16.97
CA ASP A 314 -37.54 20.27 16.63
C ASP A 314 -37.45 21.80 16.45
N PRO A 315 -37.46 22.30 15.19
CA PRO A 315 -37.32 23.73 14.92
C PRO A 315 -38.53 24.57 15.37
N GLN A 316 -39.72 23.97 15.47
CA GLN A 316 -40.93 24.70 15.86
C GLN A 316 -40.95 24.98 17.36
N GLU A 317 -40.53 23.98 18.15
CA GLU A 317 -40.45 24.08 19.60
C GLU A 317 -39.08 24.60 20.08
N CYS A 318 -38.12 24.82 19.18
CA CYS A 318 -36.72 25.11 19.50
C CYS A 318 -36.15 24.14 20.56
N THR A 319 -36.45 22.84 20.42
CA THR A 319 -35.96 21.82 21.37
C THR A 319 -35.04 20.82 20.71
N LEU A 320 -34.08 20.33 21.50
CA LEU A 320 -33.16 19.28 21.13
C LEU A 320 -33.34 18.10 22.08
N THR A 321 -33.65 16.93 21.53
CA THR A 321 -33.73 15.68 22.30
C THR A 321 -32.48 14.84 22.03
N CYS A 322 -31.65 14.59 23.04
CA CYS A 322 -30.33 13.98 22.90
C CYS A 322 -30.28 12.58 23.51
N VAL A 323 -29.56 11.66 22.85
CA VAL A 323 -29.24 10.31 23.34
C VAL A 323 -27.77 10.02 23.08
N ASN A 324 -27.03 9.63 24.11
CA ASN A 324 -25.60 9.36 24.02
C ASN A 324 -25.28 7.90 24.38
N ALA A 325 -24.69 7.18 23.42
CA ALA A 325 -24.16 5.84 23.58
C ALA A 325 -22.62 5.86 23.59
N GLY A 326 -22.06 6.37 24.68
CA GLY A 326 -20.62 6.34 24.97
C GLY A 326 -19.75 7.29 24.14
N HIS A 327 -20.36 8.25 23.44
CA HIS A 327 -19.66 9.30 22.71
C HIS A 327 -19.32 10.49 23.61
N ILE A 328 -18.40 11.35 23.14
CA ILE A 328 -18.04 12.57 23.85
C ILE A 328 -19.30 13.45 23.99
N PRO A 329 -19.64 13.92 25.20
CA PRO A 329 -20.78 14.80 25.40
C PRO A 329 -20.66 16.09 24.56
N PRO A 330 -21.76 16.54 23.93
CA PRO A 330 -21.72 17.78 23.18
C PRO A 330 -21.58 18.98 24.12
N LEU A 331 -20.91 20.01 23.63
CA LEU A 331 -20.66 21.25 24.36
C LEU A 331 -21.63 22.32 23.88
N LEU A 332 -22.46 22.86 24.78
CA LEU A 332 -23.39 23.95 24.49
C LEU A 332 -22.81 25.27 24.98
N TRP A 333 -22.68 26.24 24.09
CA TRP A 333 -22.60 27.65 24.44
C TRP A 333 -24.01 28.16 24.72
N ASN A 334 -24.28 28.49 25.99
CA ASN A 334 -25.51 29.14 26.38
C ASN A 334 -25.31 30.66 26.38
N HIS A 335 -25.96 31.34 25.44
CA HIS A 335 -25.80 32.78 25.22
C HIS A 335 -26.30 33.59 26.42
N GLU A 336 -27.51 33.29 26.91
CA GLU A 336 -28.15 34.01 28.01
C GLU A 336 -27.29 34.01 29.29
N LYS A 337 -26.73 32.85 29.65
CA LYS A 337 -25.93 32.66 30.86
C LYS A 337 -24.44 32.93 30.64
N ASN A 338 -24.05 33.26 29.41
CA ASN A 338 -22.68 33.53 29.00
C ASN A 338 -21.70 32.44 29.48
N ARG A 339 -22.09 31.17 29.34
CA ARG A 339 -21.33 30.02 29.85
C ARG A 339 -21.43 28.80 28.95
N TYR A 340 -20.40 27.96 29.03
CA TYR A 340 -20.41 26.64 28.42
C TYR A 340 -20.98 25.60 29.37
N VAL A 341 -21.74 24.66 28.81
CA VAL A 341 -22.33 23.53 29.52
C VAL A 341 -22.09 22.28 28.70
N PHE A 342 -21.37 21.31 29.26
CA PHE A 342 -21.36 19.95 28.70
C PHE A 342 -22.72 19.31 28.96
N LEU A 343 -23.28 18.67 27.94
CA LEU A 343 -24.53 17.93 28.07
C LEU A 343 -24.21 16.49 28.50
N ASP A 344 -23.63 16.37 29.70
CA ASP A 344 -23.06 15.14 30.28
C ASP A 344 -24.02 14.35 31.17
N SER A 345 -25.26 14.84 31.36
CA SER A 345 -26.33 14.10 32.03
C SER A 345 -26.72 12.80 31.32
N MET A 346 -26.18 12.59 30.12
CA MET A 346 -26.55 11.54 29.18
C MET A 346 -25.36 10.62 28.92
N GLY A 347 -25.57 9.32 29.13
CA GLY A 347 -24.53 8.35 28.86
C GLY A 347 -24.94 6.90 29.05
N GLY A 348 -24.15 6.04 28.44
CA GLY A 348 -24.25 4.60 28.48
C GLY A 348 -22.99 4.00 27.89
N LEU A 349 -22.90 2.68 27.83
CA LEU A 349 -21.80 2.01 27.15
C LEU A 349 -21.85 2.29 25.64
N PRO A 350 -20.70 2.35 24.94
CA PRO A 350 -20.69 2.38 23.50
C PRO A 350 -21.58 1.29 22.88
N ALA A 351 -22.22 1.63 21.77
CA ALA A 351 -23.14 0.73 21.08
C ALA A 351 -22.37 -0.48 20.49
N GLY A 352 -22.98 -1.66 20.57
CA GLY A 352 -22.40 -2.92 20.11
C GLY A 352 -21.64 -3.72 21.18
N ILE A 353 -21.60 -3.25 22.43
CA ILE A 353 -20.94 -3.96 23.54
C ILE A 353 -21.90 -4.93 24.25
N ILE A 354 -23.07 -4.45 24.68
CA ILE A 354 -24.06 -5.24 25.45
C ILE A 354 -25.43 -5.12 24.81
N ALA A 355 -26.01 -6.25 24.38
CA ALA A 355 -27.37 -6.29 23.86
C ALA A 355 -28.40 -5.95 24.96
N GLY A 356 -29.47 -5.24 24.58
CA GLY A 356 -30.51 -4.78 25.49
C GLY A 356 -30.12 -3.62 26.40
N GLN A 357 -28.95 -3.01 26.17
CA GLN A 357 -28.54 -1.79 26.88
C GLN A 357 -29.53 -0.66 26.59
N ARG A 358 -30.03 -0.02 27.65
CA ARG A 358 -30.90 1.15 27.54
C ARG A 358 -30.10 2.43 27.46
N TYR A 359 -30.60 3.38 26.68
CA TYR A 359 -30.01 4.70 26.50
C TYR A 359 -31.09 5.75 26.79
N PRO A 360 -30.99 6.49 27.91
CA PRO A 360 -31.97 7.53 28.21
C PRO A 360 -31.87 8.67 27.19
N SER A 361 -32.96 9.43 27.05
CA SER A 361 -33.00 10.70 26.30
C SER A 361 -33.32 11.88 27.22
N ASP A 362 -32.65 13.00 27.01
CA ASP A 362 -32.90 14.28 27.68
C ASP A 362 -33.33 15.30 26.64
N LYS A 363 -34.17 16.24 27.07
CA LYS A 363 -34.66 17.33 26.25
C LYS A 363 -34.12 18.66 26.75
N ILE A 364 -33.62 19.47 25.84
CA ILE A 364 -33.05 20.79 26.10
C ILE A 364 -33.76 21.80 25.23
N HIS A 365 -34.03 23.00 25.77
CA HIS A 365 -34.54 24.13 25.00
C HIS A 365 -33.35 24.97 24.53
N LEU A 366 -33.39 25.39 23.26
CA LEU A 366 -32.35 26.20 22.65
C LEU A 366 -32.84 27.64 22.56
N GLU A 367 -31.99 28.57 23.00
CA GLU A 367 -32.28 30.00 22.93
C GLU A 367 -31.57 30.63 21.71
N PRO A 368 -32.10 31.71 21.13
CA PRO A 368 -31.38 32.48 20.12
C PRO A 368 -29.98 32.91 20.61
N GLY A 369 -28.97 32.73 19.75
CA GLY A 369 -27.56 32.99 20.08
C GLY A 369 -26.81 31.78 20.65
N ASP A 370 -27.51 30.71 21.03
CA ASP A 370 -26.88 29.46 21.46
C ASP A 370 -26.10 28.80 20.33
N CYS A 371 -25.01 28.12 20.67
CA CYS A 371 -24.23 27.35 19.72
C CYS A 371 -23.79 26.01 20.31
N LEU A 372 -24.14 24.93 19.61
CA LEU A 372 -23.84 23.56 19.99
C LEU A 372 -22.64 23.04 19.20
N PHE A 373 -21.71 22.41 19.92
CA PHE A 373 -20.46 21.88 19.42
C PHE A 373 -20.43 20.36 19.61
N LEU A 374 -20.24 19.64 18.53
CA LEU A 374 -20.10 18.19 18.51
C LEU A 374 -18.78 17.83 17.85
N SER A 375 -18.00 16.97 18.48
CA SER A 375 -16.75 16.50 17.89
C SER A 375 -16.41 15.08 18.30
N THR A 376 -15.66 14.41 17.45
CA THR A 376 -14.96 13.17 17.80
C THR A 376 -13.67 13.47 18.56
N ASP A 377 -13.03 12.44 19.08
CA ASP A 377 -11.87 12.57 19.95
C ASP A 377 -10.63 13.11 19.21
N GLY A 378 -10.51 12.90 17.90
CA GLY A 378 -9.37 13.37 17.10
C GLY A 378 -9.14 14.87 17.13
N LEU A 379 -10.15 15.68 17.47
CA LEU A 379 -9.97 17.11 17.71
C LEU A 379 -9.17 17.38 19.01
N MET A 380 -9.50 16.68 20.09
CA MET A 380 -8.87 16.85 21.41
C MET A 380 -7.55 16.07 21.53
N GLU A 381 -7.49 14.92 20.87
CA GLU A 381 -6.35 14.00 20.80
C GLU A 381 -5.27 14.50 19.82
N ALA A 382 -5.55 15.51 19.00
CA ALA A 382 -4.61 16.10 18.05
C ALA A 382 -3.28 16.46 18.72
N LYS A 383 -2.16 16.07 18.09
CA LYS A 383 -0.82 16.23 18.65
C LYS A 383 0.02 17.24 17.88
N ASN A 384 0.86 17.97 18.60
CA ASN A 384 1.94 18.77 18.01
C ASN A 384 3.21 17.92 17.78
N ALA A 385 4.27 18.53 17.26
CA ALA A 385 5.55 17.87 16.98
C ALA A 385 6.24 17.32 18.25
N GLN A 386 5.90 17.85 19.43
CA GLN A 386 6.39 17.41 20.73
C GLN A 386 5.56 16.26 21.32
N GLY A 387 4.48 15.85 20.64
CA GLY A 387 3.57 14.80 21.09
C GLY A 387 2.55 15.25 22.14
N GLU A 388 2.47 16.55 22.44
CA GLU A 388 1.48 17.12 23.35
C GLU A 388 0.12 17.18 22.68
N ARG A 389 -0.94 16.86 23.42
CA ARG A 389 -2.33 16.94 22.94
C ARG A 389 -2.85 18.37 22.99
N LEU A 390 -3.74 18.73 22.06
CA LEU A 390 -4.42 20.02 22.08
C LEU A 390 -5.20 20.19 23.39
N GLY A 391 -6.01 19.17 23.72
CA GLY A 391 -6.75 19.07 24.96
C GLY A 391 -7.94 20.04 25.08
N THR A 392 -8.80 19.76 26.05
CA THR A 392 -10.07 20.46 26.25
C THR A 392 -9.90 21.94 26.58
N GLU A 393 -8.93 22.28 27.44
CA GLU A 393 -8.72 23.66 27.89
C GLU A 393 -8.39 24.62 26.73
N ARG A 394 -7.53 24.19 25.80
CA ARG A 394 -7.15 25.02 24.65
C ARG A 394 -8.33 25.19 23.69
N MET A 395 -9.06 24.10 23.45
CA MET A 395 -10.28 24.11 22.63
C MET A 395 -11.31 25.07 23.20
N GLU A 396 -11.63 24.93 24.49
CA GLU A 396 -12.55 25.84 25.18
C GLU A 396 -12.11 27.30 25.06
N LYS A 397 -10.82 27.58 25.16
CA LYS A 397 -10.29 28.94 25.02
C LYS A 397 -10.54 29.53 23.63
N ALA A 398 -10.41 28.75 22.55
CA ALA A 398 -10.72 29.25 21.20
C ALA A 398 -12.22 29.39 20.93
N ILE A 399 -13.03 28.53 21.54
CA ILE A 399 -14.48 28.64 21.44
C ILE A 399 -14.94 29.91 22.18
N ARG A 400 -14.40 30.18 23.39
CA ARG A 400 -14.69 31.36 24.24
C ARG A 400 -14.34 32.73 23.64
N SER A 401 -13.44 32.81 22.66
CA SER A 401 -12.89 34.08 22.20
C SER A 401 -13.73 34.74 21.11
N GLY A 402 -14.66 35.63 21.46
CA GLY A 402 -15.37 36.49 20.49
C GLY A 402 -16.80 36.03 20.20
N SER A 403 -17.25 36.15 18.94
CA SER A 403 -18.63 35.87 18.51
C SER A 403 -19.05 34.42 18.74
N SER A 404 -20.30 34.20 19.12
CA SER A 404 -20.90 32.86 19.26
C SER A 404 -21.48 32.30 17.96
N ARG A 405 -21.38 33.04 16.84
CA ARG A 405 -21.82 32.54 15.54
C ARG A 405 -20.99 31.32 15.12
N ALA A 406 -21.66 30.28 14.63
CA ALA A 406 -21.04 28.99 14.36
C ALA A 406 -19.88 29.07 13.34
N ASP A 407 -19.99 29.93 12.32
CA ASP A 407 -18.94 30.18 11.31
C ASP A 407 -17.69 30.79 11.92
N GLU A 408 -17.85 31.80 12.77
CA GLU A 408 -16.73 32.43 13.45
C GLU A 408 -16.07 31.46 14.44
N VAL A 409 -16.87 30.67 15.16
CA VAL A 409 -16.30 29.69 16.10
C VAL A 409 -15.55 28.59 15.35
N TYR A 410 -16.11 28.09 14.24
CA TYR A 410 -15.43 27.14 13.35
C TYR A 410 -14.05 27.66 12.92
N LEU A 411 -13.99 28.89 12.41
CA LEU A 411 -12.74 29.48 11.93
C LEU A 411 -11.69 29.59 13.05
N ARG A 412 -12.11 29.96 14.27
CA ARG A 412 -11.19 30.04 15.43
C ARG A 412 -10.68 28.67 15.85
N VAL A 413 -11.57 27.68 15.97
CA VAL A 413 -11.22 26.31 16.35
C VAL A 413 -10.26 25.70 15.35
N MET A 414 -10.58 25.78 14.05
CA MET A 414 -9.73 25.24 13.00
C MET A 414 -8.41 26.02 12.85
N GLY A 415 -8.43 27.33 13.07
CA GLY A 415 -7.23 28.16 13.12
C GLY A 415 -6.29 27.73 14.24
N GLN A 416 -6.80 27.59 15.46
CA GLN A 416 -6.03 27.12 16.61
C GLN A 416 -5.50 25.69 16.40
N LEU A 417 -6.32 24.78 15.87
CA LEU A 417 -5.89 23.42 15.55
C LEU A 417 -4.72 23.44 14.57
N LYS A 418 -4.83 24.23 13.50
CA LYS A 418 -3.77 24.35 12.49
C LYS A 418 -2.47 24.92 13.07
N GLU A 419 -2.57 25.97 13.87
CA GLU A 419 -1.41 26.57 14.56
C GLU A 419 -0.73 25.61 15.53
N PHE A 420 -1.52 24.79 16.24
CA PHE A 420 -1.03 23.84 17.23
C PHE A 420 -0.36 22.62 16.59
N VAL A 421 -1.01 21.99 15.62
CA VAL A 421 -0.55 20.75 14.98
C VAL A 421 0.58 21.00 13.97
N GLN A 422 0.56 22.15 13.29
CA GLN A 422 1.48 22.51 12.22
C GLN A 422 1.52 21.41 11.13
N GLU A 423 2.70 20.88 10.82
CA GLU A 423 2.91 19.82 9.82
C GLU A 423 2.75 18.40 10.39
N THR A 424 2.34 18.27 11.66
CA THR A 424 2.20 16.95 12.30
C THR A 424 1.02 16.18 11.68
N PRO A 425 1.23 14.94 11.22
CA PRO A 425 0.13 14.14 10.68
C PRO A 425 -0.97 13.88 11.72
N PRO A 426 -2.24 13.80 11.29
CA PRO A 426 -3.35 13.48 12.18
C PRO A 426 -3.17 12.09 12.81
N ALA A 427 -3.36 12.00 14.13
CA ALA A 427 -3.28 10.74 14.86
C ALA A 427 -4.61 9.96 14.82
N ASP A 428 -5.72 10.67 14.74
CA ASP A 428 -7.08 10.13 14.60
C ASP A 428 -7.93 10.93 13.63
N ASP A 429 -9.03 10.31 13.23
CA ASP A 429 -10.03 10.98 12.41
C ASP A 429 -10.64 12.16 13.16
N LEU A 430 -10.97 13.22 12.43
CA LEU A 430 -11.52 14.43 12.99
C LEU A 430 -12.86 14.72 12.36
N THR A 431 -13.88 14.75 13.20
CA THR A 431 -15.24 15.17 12.84
C THR A 431 -15.66 16.30 13.77
N LEU A 432 -16.23 17.35 13.18
CA LEU A 432 -16.81 18.47 13.89
C LEU A 432 -18.15 18.80 13.25
N VAL A 433 -19.18 18.96 14.08
CA VAL A 433 -20.50 19.45 13.69
C VAL A 433 -20.88 20.59 14.62
N LEU A 434 -21.34 21.70 14.04
CA LEU A 434 -21.82 22.87 14.75
C LEU A 434 -23.27 23.16 14.39
N LEU A 435 -24.06 23.54 15.39
CA LEU A 435 -25.41 24.05 15.24
C LEU A 435 -25.52 25.38 15.98
N GLY A 436 -25.65 26.49 15.25
CA GLY A 436 -25.95 27.81 15.80
C GLY A 436 -27.43 28.12 15.68
N VAL A 437 -27.98 28.78 16.70
CA VAL A 437 -29.34 29.36 16.66
C VAL A 437 -29.22 30.85 16.39
N GLU A 438 -29.77 31.32 15.29
CA GLU A 438 -29.66 32.72 14.89
C GLU A 438 -30.59 33.60 15.74
N GLU A 439 -30.07 34.76 16.16
CA GLU A 439 -30.91 35.85 16.64
C GLU A 439 -31.78 36.33 15.48
N SER A 440 -33.11 36.35 15.69
CA SER A 440 -34.02 36.94 14.70
C SER A 440 -33.63 38.40 14.46
N ARG A 441 -33.27 38.72 13.22
CA ARG A 441 -32.84 40.08 12.81
C ARG A 441 -33.94 41.12 12.96
#